data_AF-A0A3A4Z0I8-F1
#
_entry.id   AF-A0A3A4Z0I8-F1
#
_cell.length_a   1.000
_cell.length_b   1.000
_cell.length_c   1.000
_cell.angle_alpha   90.00
_cell.angle_beta   90.00
_cell.angle_gamma   90.00
#
_symmetry.space_group_name_H-M   'P 1'
#
loop_
_entity.id
_entity.type
_entity.pdbx_description
1 polymer ?
#
loop_
_entity_poly.entity_id
_entity_poly.type
_entity_poly.pdbx_seq_one_letter_code
_entity_poly.pdbx_strand_id
1 'polypeptide(L)'
;MKTWRLLRNLPEFLKLSKFANEMRPLVLSLIIACFLTLMGISPQAEGAELFASAGGSGSSCAQNDPCSLQNAVLTANDGDTVYAAQGTYTGAGSAVITITKTINLLGGWNGSATGAVARNRTSFPSILDGQNARRVIVIHGAISPVIDGFTVRNGNASGLGGGLFSSDSGGGIYSINASPTIKNNIITDNLASGVKDARAMGGGVFIQDASPPAVVSANEFRSNKGATGETSLGEGGALFVKGSAQIVDNDFFDNQAKDWPDSYGGAISAGYTYGPADITILRNYFQGNYAGRGGAVSISYSKTDINSNTFINNTAFGPGVYLYYDHGSTVRNNLLFKNIVTSSVVPDHPDLIGVIMVEIPLEKGRALNNVIADNKTDHQDPTKFSDIYIYSDWHSGSFEIIHNTIVSSGNGITIGNNVEATILNNILADHVVGIKTVNGGSATVSNTLFWQNTDDGITGSNPVYGNPLFV
;
A
#
# COMPACT_ATOMS: atom_id res chain seq x y z
N MET A 1 80.83 -0.41 8.35
CA MET A 1 80.42 -0.84 9.71
C MET A 1 79.34 -1.92 9.58
N LYS A 2 79.66 -3.13 10.05
CA LYS A 2 78.86 -4.26 10.63
C LYS A 2 77.31 -4.24 10.49
N THR A 3 76.56 -5.31 10.22
CA THR A 3 76.81 -6.76 10.03
C THR A 3 75.50 -7.41 9.57
N TRP A 4 75.58 -8.37 8.65
CA TRP A 4 74.63 -9.47 8.48
C TRP A 4 74.70 -10.45 9.67
N ARG A 5 73.55 -10.96 10.15
CA ARG A 5 73.26 -12.38 10.46
C ARG A 5 72.06 -12.47 11.41
N LEU A 6 70.98 -13.12 10.96
CA LEU A 6 70.35 -14.27 11.64
C LEU A 6 69.09 -14.69 10.86
N LEU A 7 69.27 -15.62 9.92
CA LEU A 7 68.24 -16.52 9.43
C LEU A 7 68.73 -17.94 9.73
N ARG A 8 68.40 -18.48 10.91
CA ARG A 8 68.47 -19.92 11.20
C ARG A 8 67.40 -20.27 12.23
N ASN A 9 66.25 -20.70 11.73
CA ASN A 9 65.35 -21.73 12.29
C ASN A 9 64.02 -21.73 11.49
N LEU A 10 64.11 -22.00 10.18
CA LEU A 10 62.93 -22.15 9.32
C LEU A 10 62.15 -23.49 9.44
N PRO A 11 62.67 -24.64 9.94
CA PRO A 11 61.89 -25.88 9.95
C PRO A 11 60.72 -25.91 10.95
N GLU A 12 60.86 -25.24 12.11
CA GLU A 12 59.80 -25.22 13.13
C GLU A 12 58.67 -24.24 12.80
N PHE A 13 58.99 -23.09 12.20
CA PHE A 13 58.00 -22.11 11.74
C PHE A 13 57.10 -22.67 10.63
N LEU A 14 57.66 -23.47 9.73
CA LEU A 14 56.90 -24.15 8.67
C LEU A 14 55.95 -25.23 9.23
N LYS A 15 56.37 -25.97 10.27
CA LYS A 15 55.49 -26.94 10.97
C LYS A 15 54.35 -26.25 11.72
N LEU A 16 54.62 -25.15 12.42
CA LEU A 16 53.59 -24.33 13.09
C LEU A 16 52.64 -23.66 12.09
N SER A 17 53.13 -23.21 10.93
CA SER A 17 52.28 -22.60 9.88
C SER A 17 51.37 -23.62 9.18
N LYS A 18 51.83 -24.86 8.99
CA LYS A 18 50.99 -25.95 8.46
C LYS A 18 49.92 -26.36 9.47
N PHE A 19 50.29 -26.50 10.74
CA PHE A 19 49.33 -26.78 11.82
C PHE A 19 48.29 -25.65 11.97
N ALA A 20 48.71 -24.39 11.85
CA ALA A 20 47.81 -23.23 11.91
C ALA A 20 46.87 -23.15 10.69
N ASN A 21 47.32 -23.55 9.49
CA ASN A 21 46.48 -23.57 8.29
C ASN A 21 45.52 -24.77 8.25
N GLU A 22 45.87 -25.90 8.87
CA GLU A 22 44.96 -27.06 9.00
C GLU A 22 43.95 -26.89 10.15
N MET A 23 44.33 -26.18 11.24
CA MET A 23 43.39 -25.84 12.32
C MET A 23 42.48 -24.65 11.98
N ARG A 24 42.84 -23.78 11.03
CA ARG A 24 42.03 -22.63 10.61
C ARG A 24 40.60 -22.97 10.17
N PRO A 25 40.36 -23.94 9.26
CA PRO A 25 38.99 -24.32 8.91
C PRO A 25 38.25 -24.97 10.08
N LEU A 26 38.93 -25.74 10.92
CA LEU A 26 38.32 -26.44 12.06
C LEU A 26 37.91 -25.48 13.19
N VAL A 27 38.75 -24.49 13.49
CA VAL A 27 38.48 -23.42 14.46
C VAL A 27 37.45 -22.45 13.91
N LEU A 28 37.47 -22.13 12.61
CA LEU A 28 36.45 -21.30 11.98
C LEU A 28 35.08 -21.99 11.96
N SER A 29 35.02 -23.30 11.68
CA SER A 29 33.80 -24.10 11.78
C SER A 29 33.30 -24.23 13.21
N LEU A 30 34.19 -24.37 14.21
CA LEU A 30 33.78 -24.36 15.63
C LEU A 30 33.29 -22.98 16.09
N ILE A 31 33.91 -21.89 15.61
CA ILE A 31 33.47 -20.52 15.92
C ILE A 31 32.12 -20.23 15.25
N ILE A 32 31.90 -20.64 14.00
CA ILE A 32 30.62 -20.52 13.30
C ILE A 32 29.53 -21.38 13.99
N ALA A 33 29.86 -22.61 14.38
CA ALA A 33 28.93 -23.48 15.10
C ALA A 33 28.60 -22.93 16.50
N CYS A 34 29.58 -22.41 17.24
CA CYS A 34 29.35 -21.71 18.51
C CYS A 34 28.59 -20.39 18.32
N PHE A 35 28.83 -19.64 17.23
CA PHE A 35 28.06 -18.42 16.92
C PHE A 35 26.60 -18.76 16.58
N LEU A 36 26.34 -19.84 15.85
CA LEU A 36 25.00 -20.31 15.52
C LEU A 36 24.25 -20.82 16.77
N THR A 37 24.93 -21.50 17.70
CA THR A 37 24.32 -21.95 18.97
C THR A 37 24.13 -20.82 19.98
N LEU A 38 25.01 -19.81 20.01
CA LEU A 38 24.86 -18.61 20.84
C LEU A 38 23.79 -17.63 20.30
N MET A 39 23.49 -17.67 18.99
CA MET A 39 22.40 -16.90 18.36
C MET A 39 21.05 -17.65 18.34
N GLY A 40 20.97 -18.87 18.88
CA GLY A 40 19.72 -19.65 18.86
C GLY A 40 19.24 -20.05 17.46
N ILE A 41 20.11 -19.99 16.44
CA ILE A 41 19.78 -20.42 15.08
C ILE A 41 20.00 -21.92 14.99
N SER A 42 19.11 -22.69 15.61
CA SER A 42 18.85 -24.05 15.16
C SER A 42 18.38 -23.98 13.70
N PRO A 43 18.79 -24.91 12.80
CA PRO A 43 18.09 -25.06 11.53
C PRO A 43 16.61 -25.25 11.85
N GLN A 44 15.79 -24.28 11.47
CA GLN A 44 14.36 -24.36 11.68
C GLN A 44 13.93 -25.61 10.93
N ALA A 45 13.35 -26.59 11.65
CA ALA A 45 12.75 -27.73 11.00
C ALA A 45 11.78 -27.17 9.94
N GLU A 46 11.91 -27.62 8.69
CA GLU A 46 10.98 -27.25 7.64
C GLU A 46 9.58 -27.66 8.13
N GLY A 47 8.67 -26.69 8.20
CA GLY A 47 7.31 -26.94 8.68
C GLY A 47 6.64 -28.02 7.84
N ALA A 48 5.69 -28.74 8.44
CA ALA A 48 4.99 -29.80 7.73
C ALA A 48 4.21 -29.25 6.53
N GLU A 49 4.08 -30.08 5.49
CA GLU A 49 3.22 -29.79 4.34
C GLU A 49 1.85 -30.44 4.53
N LEU A 50 0.81 -29.62 4.51
CA LEU A 50 -0.59 -30.06 4.55
C LEU A 50 -1.26 -29.72 3.23
N PHE A 51 -2.11 -30.61 2.75
CA PHE A 51 -2.76 -30.53 1.45
C PHE A 51 -4.28 -30.48 1.62
N ALA A 52 -4.88 -29.48 0.99
CA ALA A 52 -6.30 -29.22 1.03
C ALA A 52 -6.91 -29.22 -0.37
N SER A 53 -8.09 -29.82 -0.51
CA SER A 53 -8.88 -29.78 -1.76
C SER A 53 -10.32 -29.38 -1.47
N ALA A 54 -11.01 -28.83 -2.47
CA ALA A 54 -12.43 -28.52 -2.35
C ALA A 54 -13.21 -29.84 -2.16
N GLY A 55 -13.86 -30.00 -1.01
CA GLY A 55 -14.56 -31.25 -0.64
C GLY A 55 -13.64 -32.36 -0.12
N GLY A 56 -12.35 -32.09 0.09
CA GLY A 56 -11.41 -33.05 0.69
C GLY A 56 -11.84 -33.49 2.08
N SER A 57 -11.65 -34.77 2.38
CA SER A 57 -12.05 -35.38 3.66
C SER A 57 -10.94 -36.22 4.30
N GLY A 58 -9.72 -36.16 3.76
CA GLY A 58 -8.58 -36.88 4.33
C GLY A 58 -8.31 -36.47 5.78
N SER A 59 -7.87 -37.42 6.60
CA SER A 59 -7.71 -37.20 8.05
C SER A 59 -6.36 -36.58 8.42
N SER A 60 -5.33 -36.83 7.62
CA SER A 60 -3.97 -36.33 7.82
C SER A 60 -3.59 -35.15 6.92
N CYS A 61 -4.51 -34.72 6.04
CA CYS A 61 -4.25 -33.70 5.02
C CYS A 61 -3.03 -34.05 4.15
N ALA A 62 -2.85 -35.32 3.81
CA ALA A 62 -1.73 -35.78 2.98
C ALA A 62 -1.93 -35.42 1.50
N GLN A 63 -0.86 -35.35 0.73
CA GLN A 63 -0.93 -34.99 -0.70
C GLN A 63 -1.84 -35.92 -1.52
N ASN A 64 -1.80 -37.22 -1.23
CA ASN A 64 -2.63 -38.24 -1.88
C ASN A 64 -4.02 -38.42 -1.24
N ASP A 65 -4.27 -37.78 -0.10
CA ASP A 65 -5.55 -37.79 0.62
C ASP A 65 -5.79 -36.42 1.27
N PRO A 66 -6.03 -35.38 0.43
CA PRO A 66 -6.15 -34.01 0.93
C PRO A 66 -7.44 -33.84 1.75
N CYS A 67 -7.33 -33.02 2.79
CA CYS A 67 -8.45 -32.70 3.68
C CYS A 67 -9.17 -31.42 3.21
N SER A 68 -10.14 -30.94 4.00
CA SER A 68 -10.74 -29.62 3.77
C SER A 68 -9.74 -28.51 4.13
N LEU A 69 -9.88 -27.34 3.52
CA LEU A 69 -8.98 -26.22 3.82
C LEU A 69 -9.06 -25.78 5.28
N GLN A 70 -10.27 -25.79 5.85
CA GLN A 70 -10.49 -25.48 7.26
C GLN A 70 -9.74 -26.46 8.18
N ASN A 71 -9.76 -27.75 7.87
CA ASN A 71 -9.04 -28.76 8.65
C ASN A 71 -7.53 -28.63 8.50
N ALA A 72 -7.03 -28.31 7.30
CA ALA A 72 -5.60 -28.08 7.09
C ALA A 72 -5.11 -26.88 7.89
N VAL A 73 -5.81 -25.75 7.83
CA VAL A 73 -5.46 -24.53 8.59
C VAL A 73 -5.56 -24.76 10.09
N LEU A 74 -6.56 -25.51 10.56
CA LEU A 74 -6.71 -25.83 11.98
C LEU A 74 -5.59 -26.74 12.49
N THR A 75 -5.22 -27.75 11.70
CA THR A 75 -4.21 -28.76 12.04
C THR A 75 -2.78 -28.22 11.98
N ALA A 76 -2.50 -27.31 11.04
CA ALA A 76 -1.18 -26.73 10.85
C ALA A 76 -0.61 -26.12 12.15
N ASN A 77 0.70 -26.23 12.36
CA ASN A 77 1.46 -25.57 13.41
C ASN A 77 2.18 -24.33 12.86
N ASP A 78 2.76 -23.52 13.74
CA ASP A 78 3.61 -22.42 13.30
C ASP A 78 4.77 -22.93 12.44
N GLY A 79 4.98 -22.31 11.29
CA GLY A 79 5.97 -22.68 10.28
C GLY A 79 5.45 -23.62 9.20
N ASP A 80 4.30 -24.27 9.39
CA ASP A 80 3.75 -25.24 8.43
C ASP A 80 3.27 -24.55 7.15
N THR A 81 3.23 -25.35 6.07
CA THR A 81 2.75 -24.93 4.76
C THR A 81 1.46 -25.66 4.40
N VAL A 82 0.42 -24.90 4.04
CA VAL A 82 -0.87 -25.42 3.60
C VAL A 82 -1.03 -25.14 2.11
N TYR A 83 -1.03 -26.20 1.28
CA TYR A 83 -1.30 -26.13 -0.15
C TYR A 83 -2.79 -26.33 -0.43
N ALA A 84 -3.43 -25.32 -1.02
CA ALA A 84 -4.78 -25.43 -1.53
C ALA A 84 -4.76 -25.80 -3.02
N ALA A 85 -5.40 -26.91 -3.37
CA ALA A 85 -5.62 -27.32 -4.74
C ALA A 85 -6.50 -26.31 -5.50
N GLN A 86 -6.55 -26.44 -6.82
CA GLN A 86 -7.56 -25.75 -7.61
C GLN A 86 -8.98 -26.08 -7.12
N GLY A 87 -9.86 -25.09 -7.15
CA GLY A 87 -11.25 -25.25 -6.74
C GLY A 87 -11.75 -24.10 -5.88
N THR A 88 -13.03 -24.16 -5.52
CA THR A 88 -13.70 -23.14 -4.71
C THR A 88 -13.91 -23.65 -3.29
N TYR A 89 -13.45 -22.87 -2.32
CA TYR A 89 -13.57 -23.12 -0.90
C TYR A 89 -14.53 -22.10 -0.30
N THR A 90 -15.54 -22.60 0.41
CA THR A 90 -16.54 -21.79 1.11
C THR A 90 -16.52 -22.12 2.59
N GLY A 91 -17.13 -21.26 3.40
CA GLY A 91 -17.32 -21.48 4.84
C GLY A 91 -18.76 -21.74 5.23
N ALA A 92 -18.97 -22.12 6.49
CA ALA A 92 -20.31 -22.11 7.11
C ALA A 92 -20.41 -21.10 8.27
N GLY A 93 -19.28 -20.58 8.77
CA GLY A 93 -19.23 -19.65 9.89
C GLY A 93 -19.23 -18.17 9.48
N SER A 94 -18.71 -17.32 10.37
CA SER A 94 -18.51 -15.88 10.15
C SER A 94 -17.32 -15.54 9.24
N ALA A 95 -16.50 -16.54 8.90
CA ALA A 95 -15.44 -16.47 7.90
C ALA A 95 -15.36 -17.76 7.06
N VAL A 96 -14.68 -17.74 5.91
CA VAL A 96 -14.33 -18.98 5.18
C VAL A 96 -13.24 -19.75 5.93
N ILE A 97 -12.20 -19.04 6.36
CA ILE A 97 -11.13 -19.56 7.21
C ILE A 97 -10.69 -18.51 8.25
N THR A 98 -10.20 -19.00 9.38
CA THR A 98 -9.57 -18.17 10.44
C THR A 98 -8.15 -18.67 10.67
N ILE A 99 -7.18 -17.75 10.65
CA ILE A 99 -5.76 -18.02 10.82
C ILE A 99 -5.30 -17.40 12.14
N THR A 100 -4.79 -18.25 13.02
CA THR A 100 -4.30 -17.89 14.37
C THR A 100 -2.85 -18.32 14.60
N LYS A 101 -2.17 -18.77 13.55
CA LYS A 101 -0.81 -19.32 13.54
C LYS A 101 -0.03 -18.73 12.38
N THR A 102 1.28 -18.66 12.51
CA THR A 102 2.20 -18.22 11.46
C THR A 102 2.42 -19.37 10.47
N ILE A 103 1.53 -19.48 9.47
CA ILE A 103 1.58 -20.52 8.43
C ILE A 103 1.81 -19.91 7.05
N ASN A 104 2.28 -20.74 6.11
CA ASN A 104 2.28 -20.42 4.68
C ASN A 104 1.01 -20.99 4.03
N LEU A 105 0.02 -20.15 3.76
CA LEU A 105 -1.18 -20.54 3.04
C LEU A 105 -1.00 -20.27 1.54
N LEU A 106 -0.93 -21.34 0.75
CA LEU A 106 -0.47 -21.32 -0.64
C LEU A 106 -1.53 -21.89 -1.60
N GLY A 107 -2.12 -21.04 -2.44
CA GLY A 107 -3.05 -21.41 -3.50
C GLY A 107 -2.35 -21.76 -4.80
N GLY A 108 -3.09 -22.29 -5.77
CA GLY A 108 -2.56 -22.57 -7.11
C GLY A 108 -2.04 -24.00 -7.29
N TRP A 109 -2.25 -24.91 -6.35
CA TRP A 109 -1.73 -26.29 -6.48
C TRP A 109 -2.58 -27.10 -7.48
N ASN A 110 -1.92 -27.89 -8.33
CA ASN A 110 -2.58 -28.71 -9.35
C ASN A 110 -3.39 -29.91 -8.80
N GLY A 111 -3.27 -30.22 -7.51
CA GLY A 111 -3.98 -31.35 -6.88
C GLY A 111 -3.35 -32.73 -7.16
N SER A 112 -2.12 -32.80 -7.67
CA SER A 112 -1.45 -34.07 -7.94
C SER A 112 -1.18 -34.85 -6.66
N ALA A 113 -1.73 -36.07 -6.57
CA ALA A 113 -1.61 -36.94 -5.39
C ALA A 113 -0.17 -37.35 -5.03
N THR A 114 0.77 -37.26 -5.98
CA THR A 114 2.17 -37.64 -5.77
C THR A 114 3.11 -36.72 -6.54
N GLY A 115 4.39 -36.78 -6.21
CA GLY A 115 5.46 -36.03 -6.87
C GLY A 115 5.57 -34.59 -6.35
N ALA A 116 6.45 -33.82 -6.99
CA ALA A 116 6.71 -32.44 -6.59
C ALA A 116 5.45 -31.58 -6.68
N VAL A 117 5.24 -30.72 -5.67
CA VAL A 117 4.10 -29.81 -5.61
C VAL A 117 4.23 -28.73 -6.68
N ALA A 118 3.42 -28.82 -7.73
CA ALA A 118 3.38 -27.83 -8.80
C ALA A 118 2.30 -26.78 -8.52
N ARG A 119 2.70 -25.50 -8.47
CA ARG A 119 1.80 -24.36 -8.29
C ARG A 119 1.77 -23.43 -9.51
N ASN A 120 0.58 -23.03 -9.92
CA ASN A 120 0.36 -21.96 -10.87
C ASN A 120 -1.03 -21.34 -10.61
N ARG A 121 -1.06 -20.09 -10.10
CA ARG A 121 -2.31 -19.41 -9.73
C ARG A 121 -3.28 -19.18 -10.90
N THR A 122 -2.77 -19.14 -12.13
CA THR A 122 -3.57 -18.92 -13.33
C THR A 122 -4.10 -20.23 -13.90
N SER A 123 -3.28 -21.29 -13.94
CA SER A 123 -3.68 -22.59 -14.48
C SER A 123 -4.49 -23.44 -13.49
N PHE A 124 -4.29 -23.25 -12.19
CA PHE A 124 -4.89 -24.06 -11.13
C PHE A 124 -5.53 -23.19 -10.04
N PRO A 125 -6.49 -22.32 -10.37
CA PRO A 125 -6.98 -21.29 -9.45
C PRO A 125 -7.60 -21.88 -8.18
N SER A 126 -7.12 -21.41 -7.01
CA SER A 126 -7.72 -21.66 -5.70
C SER A 126 -8.54 -20.44 -5.29
N ILE A 127 -9.85 -20.62 -5.11
CA ILE A 127 -10.80 -19.54 -4.88
C ILE A 127 -11.36 -19.66 -3.46
N LEU A 128 -11.15 -18.63 -2.64
CA LEU A 128 -11.83 -18.48 -1.36
C LEU A 128 -13.03 -17.55 -1.57
N ASP A 129 -14.24 -18.09 -1.35
CA ASP A 129 -15.49 -17.41 -1.69
C ASP A 129 -16.35 -17.17 -0.44
N GLY A 130 -16.51 -15.90 -0.08
CA GLY A 130 -17.34 -15.44 1.03
C GLY A 130 -18.84 -15.54 0.76
N GLN A 131 -19.25 -15.84 -0.48
CA GLN A 131 -20.65 -15.99 -0.91
C GLN A 131 -21.54 -14.78 -0.57
N ASN A 132 -20.95 -13.58 -0.52
CA ASN A 132 -21.56 -12.33 -0.10
C ASN A 132 -22.18 -12.36 1.31
N ALA A 133 -21.77 -13.32 2.13
CA ALA A 133 -22.41 -13.62 3.41
C ALA A 133 -21.48 -13.50 4.63
N ARG A 134 -20.17 -13.45 4.42
CA ARG A 134 -19.17 -13.50 5.49
C ARG A 134 -17.82 -12.94 5.03
N ARG A 135 -16.92 -12.69 5.98
CA ARG A 135 -15.52 -12.41 5.65
C ARG A 135 -14.89 -13.61 4.94
N VAL A 136 -13.92 -13.39 4.07
CA VAL A 136 -13.23 -14.54 3.45
C VAL A 136 -12.18 -15.08 4.41
N ILE A 137 -11.20 -14.25 4.79
CA ILE A 137 -10.11 -14.64 5.69
C ILE A 137 -10.14 -13.75 6.93
N VAL A 138 -10.08 -14.35 8.11
CA VAL A 138 -9.83 -13.65 9.37
C VAL A 138 -8.44 -14.02 9.88
N ILE A 139 -7.62 -13.03 10.20
CA ILE A 139 -6.28 -13.18 10.76
C ILE A 139 -6.24 -12.42 12.08
N HIS A 140 -5.86 -13.10 13.16
CA HIS A 140 -5.71 -12.44 14.46
C HIS A 140 -4.64 -13.07 15.34
N GLY A 141 -4.07 -12.24 16.21
CA GLY A 141 -2.98 -12.60 17.11
C GLY A 141 -1.63 -12.13 16.58
N ALA A 142 -0.60 -12.15 17.43
CA ALA A 142 0.75 -11.71 17.10
C ALA A 142 1.48 -12.74 16.20
N ILE A 143 1.02 -12.83 14.96
CA ILE A 143 1.45 -13.81 13.95
C ILE A 143 1.82 -13.12 12.64
N SER A 144 2.53 -13.82 11.75
CA SER A 144 2.96 -13.30 10.44
C SER A 144 2.71 -14.28 9.30
N PRO A 145 1.44 -14.69 9.05
CA PRO A 145 1.14 -15.69 8.03
C PRO A 145 1.38 -15.15 6.61
N VAL A 146 1.65 -16.06 5.68
CA VAL A 146 1.73 -15.77 4.25
C VAL A 146 0.44 -16.22 3.58
N ILE A 147 -0.18 -15.33 2.80
CA ILE A 147 -1.35 -15.62 1.95
C ILE A 147 -0.92 -15.41 0.50
N ASP A 148 -0.79 -16.50 -0.25
CA ASP A 148 -0.16 -16.45 -1.57
C ASP A 148 -0.93 -17.22 -2.65
N GLY A 149 -1.27 -16.54 -3.76
CA GLY A 149 -1.79 -17.18 -4.97
C GLY A 149 -3.27 -17.57 -4.94
N PHE A 150 -4.11 -16.88 -4.17
CA PHE A 150 -5.55 -17.10 -4.12
C PHE A 150 -6.34 -16.08 -4.93
N THR A 151 -7.54 -16.47 -5.35
CA THR A 151 -8.63 -15.50 -5.58
C THR A 151 -9.45 -15.39 -4.30
N VAL A 152 -9.55 -14.20 -3.72
CA VAL A 152 -10.32 -13.87 -2.52
C VAL A 152 -11.51 -13.01 -2.93
N ARG A 153 -12.73 -13.54 -2.85
CA ARG A 153 -13.89 -12.86 -3.43
C ARG A 153 -15.19 -12.99 -2.66
N ASN A 154 -16.14 -12.10 -3.02
CA ASN A 154 -17.49 -12.06 -2.48
C ASN A 154 -17.51 -12.07 -0.95
N GLY A 155 -16.49 -11.48 -0.34
CA GLY A 155 -16.45 -11.24 1.09
C GLY A 155 -17.41 -10.14 1.49
N ASN A 156 -18.10 -10.30 2.60
CA ASN A 156 -19.04 -9.30 3.12
C ASN A 156 -18.92 -9.20 4.64
N ALA A 157 -18.51 -8.02 5.14
CA ALA A 157 -18.36 -7.76 6.57
C ALA A 157 -19.52 -6.96 7.19
N SER A 158 -20.64 -6.81 6.48
CA SER A 158 -21.81 -6.05 6.95
C SER A 158 -22.29 -6.49 8.33
N GLY A 159 -22.34 -5.57 9.28
CA GLY A 159 -22.77 -5.79 10.66
C GLY A 159 -21.80 -6.59 11.53
N LEU A 160 -20.59 -6.87 11.05
CA LEU A 160 -19.59 -7.67 11.78
C LEU A 160 -18.60 -6.82 12.58
N GLY A 161 -18.62 -5.49 12.43
CA GLY A 161 -17.77 -4.54 13.15
C GLY A 161 -16.27 -4.85 13.04
N GLY A 162 -15.54 -4.62 14.13
CA GLY A 162 -14.14 -5.00 14.30
C GLY A 162 -13.12 -3.97 13.82
N GLY A 163 -13.53 -2.89 13.15
CA GLY A 163 -12.65 -1.79 12.82
C GLY A 163 -12.76 -0.59 13.77
N LEU A 164 -12.08 0.49 13.40
CA LEU A 164 -12.12 1.76 14.16
C LEU A 164 -13.54 2.32 14.20
N PHE A 165 -13.90 2.93 15.33
CA PHE A 165 -15.24 3.50 15.53
C PHE A 165 -16.37 2.48 15.35
N SER A 166 -16.09 1.20 15.65
CA SER A 166 -17.02 0.08 15.44
C SER A 166 -17.39 -0.13 13.96
N SER A 167 -16.53 0.26 13.03
CA SER A 167 -16.76 0.07 11.59
C SER A 167 -16.77 -1.41 11.22
N ASP A 168 -17.63 -1.75 10.27
CA ASP A 168 -17.58 -3.04 9.59
C ASP A 168 -16.33 -3.08 8.69
N SER A 169 -15.54 -4.14 8.79
CA SER A 169 -14.20 -4.14 8.19
C SER A 169 -13.76 -5.46 7.59
N GLY A 170 -12.97 -5.38 6.52
CA GLY A 170 -12.24 -6.51 5.93
C GLY A 170 -13.15 -7.56 5.31
N GLY A 171 -13.93 -7.17 4.29
CA GLY A 171 -14.81 -8.10 3.57
C GLY A 171 -14.04 -9.30 3.03
N GLY A 172 -12.96 -9.06 2.30
CA GLY A 172 -12.05 -10.11 1.84
C GLY A 172 -11.20 -10.63 2.99
N ILE A 173 -10.23 -9.83 3.43
CA ILE A 173 -9.29 -10.20 4.50
C ILE A 173 -9.42 -9.19 5.63
N TYR A 174 -9.67 -9.69 6.84
CA TYR A 174 -9.65 -8.91 8.06
C TYR A 174 -8.46 -9.35 8.93
N SER A 175 -7.52 -8.43 9.16
CA SER A 175 -6.30 -8.68 9.93
C SER A 175 -6.15 -7.71 11.08
N ILE A 176 -6.02 -8.22 12.30
CA ILE A 176 -5.83 -7.42 13.51
C ILE A 176 -4.72 -7.98 14.41
N ASN A 177 -3.85 -7.09 14.91
CA ASN A 177 -2.68 -7.41 15.73
C ASN A 177 -1.70 -8.41 15.07
N ALA A 178 -1.73 -8.50 13.74
CA ALA A 178 -0.98 -9.44 12.95
C ALA A 178 -0.25 -8.72 11.81
N SER A 179 0.82 -9.34 11.31
CA SER A 179 1.71 -8.80 10.28
C SER A 179 1.73 -9.71 9.06
N PRO A 180 0.60 -9.85 8.34
CA PRO A 180 0.50 -10.79 7.23
C PRO A 180 1.37 -10.35 6.04
N THR A 181 1.87 -11.34 5.31
CA THR A 181 2.36 -11.16 3.94
C THR A 181 1.27 -11.60 2.97
N ILE A 182 0.63 -10.65 2.32
CA ILE A 182 -0.43 -10.88 1.34
C ILE A 182 0.18 -10.67 -0.04
N LYS A 183 0.36 -11.74 -0.83
CA LYS A 183 1.03 -11.66 -2.13
C LYS A 183 0.43 -12.48 -3.27
N ASN A 184 0.59 -12.03 -4.51
CA ASN A 184 0.15 -12.73 -5.72
C ASN A 184 -1.34 -13.11 -5.75
N ASN A 185 -2.18 -12.43 -4.97
CA ASN A 185 -3.61 -12.73 -4.89
C ASN A 185 -4.41 -11.88 -5.89
N ILE A 186 -5.59 -12.36 -6.24
CA ILE A 186 -6.66 -11.55 -6.85
C ILE A 186 -7.69 -11.32 -5.75
N ILE A 187 -7.89 -10.08 -5.33
CA ILE A 187 -8.81 -9.69 -4.26
C ILE A 187 -9.93 -8.89 -4.93
N THR A 188 -11.10 -9.50 -5.09
CA THR A 188 -12.15 -8.96 -5.97
C THR A 188 -13.55 -9.03 -5.38
N ASP A 189 -14.38 -8.03 -5.67
CA ASP A 189 -15.81 -8.01 -5.34
C ASP A 189 -16.10 -8.24 -3.86
N ASN A 190 -15.23 -7.72 -2.99
CA ASN A 190 -15.43 -7.78 -1.55
C ASN A 190 -16.05 -6.46 -1.04
N LEU A 191 -16.88 -6.56 0.00
CA LEU A 191 -17.62 -5.46 0.59
C LEU A 191 -17.32 -5.37 2.09
N ALA A 192 -16.93 -4.19 2.58
CA ALA A 192 -16.83 -3.98 4.02
C ALA A 192 -18.22 -3.78 4.65
N SER A 193 -19.08 -2.91 4.13
CA SER A 193 -20.46 -2.78 4.65
C SER A 193 -21.53 -2.38 3.65
N GLY A 194 -22.67 -3.06 3.70
CA GLY A 194 -23.94 -2.64 3.09
C GLY A 194 -24.89 -1.96 4.08
N VAL A 195 -24.47 -1.72 5.32
CA VAL A 195 -25.34 -1.20 6.38
C VAL A 195 -25.52 0.31 6.24
N LYS A 196 -26.76 0.78 6.43
CA LYS A 196 -27.13 2.20 6.46
C LYS A 196 -26.48 2.91 7.65
N ASP A 197 -26.07 4.16 7.46
CA ASP A 197 -25.45 5.01 8.50
C ASP A 197 -24.18 4.41 9.15
N ALA A 198 -23.59 3.37 8.54
CA ALA A 198 -22.41 2.70 9.06
C ALA A 198 -21.11 3.32 8.54
N ARG A 199 -20.01 3.09 9.27
CA ARG A 199 -18.66 3.26 8.74
C ARG A 199 -18.13 1.91 8.27
N ALA A 200 -17.41 1.92 7.16
CA ALA A 200 -16.86 0.71 6.57
C ALA A 200 -15.39 0.92 6.18
N MET A 201 -14.54 -0.06 6.46
CA MET A 201 -13.10 0.04 6.21
C MET A 201 -12.55 -1.21 5.52
N GLY A 202 -11.80 -1.01 4.42
CA GLY A 202 -11.07 -2.09 3.77
C GLY A 202 -12.00 -3.13 3.15
N GLY A 203 -12.66 -2.78 2.05
CA GLY A 203 -13.57 -3.70 1.35
C GLY A 203 -12.90 -5.01 0.97
N GLY A 204 -11.74 -4.90 0.31
CA GLY A 204 -10.86 -6.02 0.03
C GLY A 204 -10.12 -6.48 1.28
N VAL A 205 -9.31 -5.60 1.88
CA VAL A 205 -8.41 -5.93 2.99
C VAL A 205 -8.46 -4.85 4.05
N PHE A 206 -8.56 -5.26 5.31
CA PHE A 206 -8.40 -4.41 6.48
C PHE A 206 -7.21 -4.91 7.30
N ILE A 207 -6.25 -4.03 7.58
CA ILE A 207 -5.09 -4.30 8.44
C ILE A 207 -5.05 -3.27 9.56
N GLN A 208 -5.04 -3.76 10.79
CA GLN A 208 -4.87 -2.93 11.97
C GLN A 208 -3.79 -3.50 12.91
N ASP A 209 -2.95 -2.60 13.40
CA ASP A 209 -1.96 -2.83 14.46
C ASP A 209 -0.92 -3.91 14.07
N ALA A 210 -0.44 -3.85 12.82
CA ALA A 210 0.67 -4.70 12.36
C ALA A 210 2.01 -4.24 12.96
N SER A 211 2.70 -5.16 13.64
CA SER A 211 4.06 -4.96 14.15
C SER A 211 4.75 -6.33 14.26
N PRO A 212 5.77 -6.65 13.42
CA PRO A 212 6.44 -5.82 12.40
C PRO A 212 5.53 -5.37 11.24
N PRO A 213 6.00 -4.55 10.27
CA PRO A 213 5.14 -4.08 9.18
C PRO A 213 4.49 -5.20 8.38
N ALA A 214 3.21 -5.04 8.01
CA ALA A 214 2.56 -5.94 7.05
C ALA A 214 3.12 -5.74 5.64
N VAL A 215 3.11 -6.78 4.81
CA VAL A 215 3.56 -6.71 3.42
C VAL A 215 2.40 -7.05 2.48
N VAL A 216 2.02 -6.11 1.64
CA VAL A 216 0.98 -6.28 0.61
C VAL A 216 1.67 -6.08 -0.74
N SER A 217 1.88 -7.16 -1.49
CA SER A 217 2.68 -7.08 -2.73
C SER A 217 2.22 -7.96 -3.88
N ALA A 218 2.39 -7.50 -5.12
CA ALA A 218 2.05 -8.28 -6.32
C ALA A 218 0.58 -8.77 -6.35
N ASN A 219 -0.34 -8.07 -5.68
CA ASN A 219 -1.76 -8.40 -5.71
C ASN A 219 -2.49 -7.56 -6.75
N GLU A 220 -3.60 -8.10 -7.23
CA GLU A 220 -4.59 -7.40 -8.03
C GLU A 220 -5.84 -7.16 -7.18
N PHE A 221 -6.15 -5.91 -6.87
CA PHE A 221 -7.36 -5.50 -6.18
C PHE A 221 -8.36 -4.96 -7.19
N ARG A 222 -9.51 -5.62 -7.36
CA ARG A 222 -10.52 -5.21 -8.34
C ARG A 222 -11.91 -5.06 -7.74
N SER A 223 -12.60 -3.96 -8.05
CA SER A 223 -14.03 -3.79 -7.75
C SER A 223 -14.43 -4.03 -6.29
N ASN A 224 -13.50 -3.86 -5.36
CA ASN A 224 -13.79 -3.95 -3.94
C ASN A 224 -14.46 -2.65 -3.48
N LYS A 225 -15.37 -2.78 -2.52
CA LYS A 225 -16.19 -1.68 -2.04
C LYS A 225 -16.06 -1.49 -0.54
N GLY A 226 -15.80 -0.26 -0.11
CA GLY A 226 -15.84 0.12 1.29
C GLY A 226 -17.29 0.03 1.79
N ALA A 227 -18.17 0.88 1.25
CA ALA A 227 -19.56 0.93 1.67
C ALA A 227 -20.54 1.01 0.48
N THR A 228 -21.72 0.40 0.65
CA THR A 228 -22.86 0.54 -0.28
C THR A 228 -24.17 0.97 0.40
N GLY A 229 -24.22 1.02 1.73
CA GLY A 229 -25.42 1.46 2.45
C GLY A 229 -25.78 2.93 2.19
N GLU A 230 -27.04 3.31 2.41
CA GLU A 230 -27.45 4.72 2.42
C GLU A 230 -26.68 5.48 3.51
N THR A 231 -26.28 6.74 3.24
CA THR A 231 -25.65 7.67 4.23
C THR A 231 -24.42 7.16 5.02
N SER A 232 -23.94 5.95 4.72
CA SER A 232 -22.70 5.35 5.22
C SER A 232 -21.43 6.04 4.68
N LEU A 233 -20.29 5.69 5.27
CA LEU A 233 -18.97 6.18 4.91
C LEU A 233 -18.06 4.99 4.58
N GLY A 234 -17.33 5.07 3.47
CA GLY A 234 -16.34 4.06 3.09
C GLY A 234 -14.92 4.59 3.20
N GLU A 235 -14.01 3.77 3.72
CA GLU A 235 -12.57 4.07 3.75
C GLU A 235 -11.79 2.88 3.19
N GLY A 236 -11.00 3.09 2.13
CA GLY A 236 -10.19 2.01 1.54
C GLY A 236 -11.08 0.98 0.86
N GLY A 237 -11.57 1.29 -0.34
CA GLY A 237 -12.39 0.33 -1.11
C GLY A 237 -11.65 -0.99 -1.31
N ALA A 238 -10.36 -0.92 -1.67
CA ALA A 238 -9.48 -2.07 -1.74
C ALA A 238 -8.83 -2.41 -0.40
N LEU A 239 -8.19 -1.43 0.22
CA LEU A 239 -7.27 -1.65 1.34
C LEU A 239 -7.40 -0.54 2.36
N PHE A 240 -7.62 -0.91 3.62
CA PHE A 240 -7.47 -0.04 4.78
C PHE A 240 -6.27 -0.47 5.63
N VAL A 241 -5.43 0.48 6.05
CA VAL A 241 -4.28 0.23 6.94
C VAL A 241 -4.22 1.22 8.09
N LYS A 242 -4.20 0.71 9.32
CA LYS A 242 -3.73 1.42 10.51
C LYS A 242 -2.49 0.72 11.09
N GLY A 243 -1.33 1.36 10.98
CA GLY A 243 -0.04 0.81 11.42
C GLY A 243 0.98 0.79 10.29
N SER A 244 2.12 0.13 10.51
CA SER A 244 3.20 0.06 9.53
C SER A 244 2.90 -0.95 8.43
N ALA A 245 3.13 -0.57 7.17
CA ALA A 245 2.89 -1.45 6.03
C ALA A 245 3.75 -1.08 4.81
N GLN A 246 4.16 -2.12 4.08
CA GLN A 246 4.75 -2.01 2.76
C GLN A 246 3.72 -2.43 1.71
N ILE A 247 3.26 -1.47 0.91
CA ILE A 247 2.28 -1.68 -0.15
C ILE A 247 3.02 -1.49 -1.48
N VAL A 248 3.42 -2.60 -2.10
CA VAL A 248 4.44 -2.59 -3.15
C VAL A 248 4.04 -3.41 -4.36
N ASP A 249 4.21 -2.87 -5.57
CA ASP A 249 3.99 -3.61 -6.82
C ASP A 249 2.58 -4.24 -6.93
N ASN A 250 1.53 -3.55 -6.46
CA ASN A 250 0.14 -4.00 -6.62
C ASN A 250 -0.59 -3.22 -7.71
N ASP A 251 -1.62 -3.85 -8.28
CA ASP A 251 -2.55 -3.23 -9.21
C ASP A 251 -3.91 -3.01 -8.55
N PHE A 252 -4.44 -1.79 -8.61
CA PHE A 252 -5.73 -1.40 -8.05
C PHE A 252 -6.67 -0.90 -9.14
N PHE A 253 -7.69 -1.70 -9.46
CA PHE A 253 -8.65 -1.43 -10.53
C PHE A 253 -10.06 -1.21 -9.99
N ASP A 254 -10.67 -0.08 -10.32
CA ASP A 254 -12.11 0.17 -10.13
C ASP A 254 -12.58 -0.09 -8.70
N ASN A 255 -11.71 0.12 -7.70
CA ASN A 255 -12.09 0.01 -6.31
C ASN A 255 -12.79 1.29 -5.86
N GLN A 256 -13.80 1.12 -5.01
CA GLN A 256 -14.66 2.21 -4.62
C GLN A 256 -14.76 2.30 -3.10
N ALA A 257 -14.43 3.44 -2.50
CA ALA A 257 -14.68 3.66 -1.09
C ALA A 257 -16.19 3.71 -0.86
N LYS A 258 -16.79 4.81 -1.33
CA LYS A 258 -18.23 4.99 -1.58
C LYS A 258 -18.39 6.32 -2.33
N ASP A 259 -19.50 6.44 -3.06
CA ASP A 259 -19.97 7.74 -3.57
C ASP A 259 -20.61 8.58 -2.47
N TRP A 260 -19.76 9.18 -1.64
CA TRP A 260 -20.15 10.05 -0.54
C TRP A 260 -19.01 11.02 -0.17
N PRO A 261 -19.31 12.29 0.20
CA PRO A 261 -18.31 13.34 0.44
C PRO A 261 -17.19 12.95 1.40
N ASP A 262 -17.54 12.26 2.48
CA ASP A 262 -16.62 11.89 3.56
C ASP A 262 -16.18 10.42 3.46
N SER A 263 -16.09 9.89 2.24
CA SER A 263 -15.49 8.59 1.97
C SER A 263 -14.09 8.75 1.40
N TYR A 264 -13.14 7.99 1.92
CA TYR A 264 -11.71 8.21 1.71
C TYR A 264 -11.05 7.02 1.02
N GLY A 265 -10.15 7.25 0.07
CA GLY A 265 -9.28 6.20 -0.45
C GLY A 265 -10.04 5.16 -1.26
N GLY A 266 -10.34 5.43 -2.53
CA GLY A 266 -11.08 4.48 -3.36
C GLY A 266 -10.35 3.15 -3.50
N ALA A 267 -9.03 3.21 -3.67
CA ALA A 267 -8.16 2.06 -3.47
C ALA A 267 -7.71 1.96 -2.01
N ILE A 268 -6.85 2.88 -1.56
CA ILE A 268 -6.18 2.80 -0.26
C ILE A 268 -6.63 3.95 0.63
N SER A 269 -7.10 3.62 1.84
CA SER A 269 -7.12 4.54 2.97
C SER A 269 -6.12 4.06 4.01
N ALA A 270 -5.22 4.92 4.48
CA ALA A 270 -4.24 4.54 5.49
C ALA A 270 -3.97 5.65 6.51
N GLY A 271 -3.45 5.26 7.67
CA GLY A 271 -2.95 6.18 8.69
C GLY A 271 -3.56 5.95 10.07
N TYR A 272 -4.03 7.03 10.71
CA TYR A 272 -4.52 7.06 12.09
C TYR A 272 -3.47 6.64 13.13
N THR A 273 -2.20 6.91 12.86
CA THR A 273 -1.09 6.67 13.78
C THR A 273 -0.70 7.91 14.58
N TYR A 274 -1.17 9.09 14.19
CA TYR A 274 -0.91 10.38 14.85
C TYR A 274 0.59 10.66 15.04
N GLY A 275 1.37 10.39 14.00
CA GLY A 275 2.84 10.47 14.01
C GLY A 275 3.47 9.73 12.84
N PRO A 276 4.81 9.66 12.77
CA PRO A 276 5.50 8.97 11.70
C PRO A 276 5.12 7.48 11.71
N ALA A 277 4.45 7.04 10.64
CA ALA A 277 4.21 5.64 10.37
C ALA A 277 5.16 5.17 9.27
N ASP A 278 5.64 3.94 9.38
CA ASP A 278 6.39 3.28 8.30
C ASP A 278 5.42 2.73 7.26
N ILE A 279 4.64 3.63 6.64
CA ILE A 279 3.79 3.31 5.50
C ILE A 279 4.54 3.70 4.24
N THR A 280 4.77 2.71 3.38
CA THR A 280 5.40 2.89 2.07
C THR A 280 4.44 2.42 0.99
N ILE A 281 4.14 3.30 0.04
CA ILE A 281 3.33 3.00 -1.15
C ILE A 281 4.26 3.14 -2.36
N LEU A 282 4.68 2.01 -2.91
CA LEU A 282 5.78 1.95 -3.87
C LEU A 282 5.43 1.15 -5.12
N ARG A 283 5.61 1.74 -6.31
CA ARG A 283 5.46 1.04 -7.61
C ARG A 283 4.10 0.35 -7.81
N ASN A 284 3.05 0.93 -7.25
CA ASN A 284 1.68 0.46 -7.48
C ASN A 284 1.08 1.15 -8.70
N TYR A 285 0.12 0.47 -9.32
CA TYR A 285 -0.67 0.98 -10.43
C TYR A 285 -2.12 1.17 -9.98
N PHE A 286 -2.64 2.39 -10.08
CA PHE A 286 -3.99 2.75 -9.67
C PHE A 286 -4.80 3.22 -10.87
N GLN A 287 -5.84 2.48 -11.24
CA GLN A 287 -6.72 2.82 -12.34
C GLN A 287 -8.20 2.78 -11.98
N GLY A 288 -8.94 3.83 -12.33
CA GLY A 288 -10.41 3.84 -12.24
C GLY A 288 -10.96 3.84 -10.81
N ASN A 289 -10.12 4.07 -9.80
CA ASN A 289 -10.56 4.03 -8.41
C ASN A 289 -11.35 5.29 -8.05
N TYR A 290 -12.35 5.12 -7.19
CA TYR A 290 -13.34 6.15 -6.91
C TYR A 290 -13.58 6.35 -5.40
N ALA A 291 -13.60 7.61 -4.96
CA ALA A 291 -14.03 7.97 -3.61
C ALA A 291 -14.61 9.40 -3.61
N GLY A 292 -15.19 9.81 -2.47
CA GLY A 292 -15.39 11.22 -2.20
C GLY A 292 -14.04 11.94 -2.19
N ARG A 293 -13.08 11.46 -1.40
CA ARG A 293 -11.73 12.02 -1.26
C ARG A 293 -10.66 10.95 -1.45
N GLY A 294 -9.56 11.26 -2.12
CA GLY A 294 -8.49 10.29 -2.36
C GLY A 294 -8.96 9.16 -3.28
N GLY A 295 -9.18 9.45 -4.57
CA GLY A 295 -9.73 8.47 -5.52
C GLY A 295 -8.92 7.18 -5.55
N ALA A 296 -7.60 7.31 -5.66
CA ALA A 296 -6.68 6.22 -5.41
C ALA A 296 -6.28 6.13 -3.93
N VAL A 297 -5.56 7.14 -3.42
CA VAL A 297 -4.92 7.08 -2.10
C VAL A 297 -5.40 8.22 -1.21
N SER A 298 -5.83 7.87 0.01
CA SER A 298 -6.03 8.80 1.12
C SER A 298 -5.13 8.42 2.30
N ILE A 299 -4.40 9.40 2.85
CA ILE A 299 -3.62 9.25 4.09
C ILE A 299 -4.17 10.22 5.13
N SER A 300 -4.48 9.72 6.33
CA SER A 300 -5.04 10.53 7.42
C SER A 300 -4.18 10.46 8.67
N TYR A 301 -3.82 11.60 9.27
CA TYR A 301 -3.10 11.70 10.56
C TYR A 301 -1.77 10.93 10.61
N SER A 302 -1.06 10.85 9.49
CA SER A 302 0.15 10.04 9.37
C SER A 302 1.13 10.62 8.36
N LYS A 303 2.35 10.09 8.41
CA LYS A 303 3.38 10.29 7.39
C LYS A 303 3.43 9.08 6.46
N THR A 304 3.70 9.28 5.18
CA THR A 304 3.87 8.20 4.19
C THR A 304 4.90 8.58 3.12
N ASP A 305 5.66 7.58 2.63
CA ASP A 305 6.43 7.70 1.38
C ASP A 305 5.62 7.12 0.22
N ILE A 306 5.16 8.00 -0.68
CA ILE A 306 4.39 7.65 -1.88
C ILE A 306 5.32 7.82 -3.08
N ASN A 307 5.93 6.71 -3.51
CA ASN A 307 7.04 6.74 -4.44
C ASN A 307 6.79 5.87 -5.69
N SER A 308 7.11 6.40 -6.87
CA SER A 308 7.17 5.63 -8.12
C SER A 308 5.86 4.93 -8.52
N ASN A 309 4.71 5.48 -8.11
CA ASN A 309 3.40 4.92 -8.45
C ASN A 309 2.84 5.58 -9.72
N THR A 310 1.91 4.88 -10.36
CA THR A 310 1.16 5.38 -11.52
C THR A 310 -0.31 5.50 -11.17
N PHE A 311 -0.89 6.69 -11.33
CA PHE A 311 -2.28 7.02 -11.04
C PHE A 311 -2.99 7.47 -12.31
N ILE A 312 -3.91 6.65 -12.82
CA ILE A 312 -4.59 6.88 -14.10
C ILE A 312 -6.11 6.86 -13.92
N ASN A 313 -6.82 7.87 -14.43
CA ASN A 313 -8.29 7.88 -14.47
C ASN A 313 -8.97 7.62 -13.10
N ASN A 314 -8.32 7.98 -11.99
CA ASN A 314 -8.98 7.92 -10.68
C ASN A 314 -9.88 9.15 -10.52
N THR A 315 -10.95 9.02 -9.74
CA THR A 315 -11.97 10.06 -9.59
C THR A 315 -12.30 10.31 -8.12
N ALA A 316 -12.10 11.55 -7.65
CA ALA A 316 -12.45 12.03 -6.31
C ALA A 316 -12.15 13.54 -6.20
N PHE A 317 -12.34 14.11 -5.02
CA PHE A 317 -11.50 15.21 -4.52
C PHE A 317 -10.11 14.66 -4.18
N GLY A 318 -9.02 15.23 -4.72
CA GLY A 318 -7.70 14.58 -4.59
C GLY A 318 -7.68 13.19 -5.25
N PRO A 319 -8.06 13.04 -6.53
CA PRO A 319 -8.22 11.74 -7.18
C PRO A 319 -6.94 10.89 -7.20
N GLY A 320 -5.77 11.52 -7.26
CA GLY A 320 -4.50 10.80 -7.15
C GLY A 320 -4.15 10.55 -5.69
N VAL A 321 -3.83 11.63 -4.96
CA VAL A 321 -3.39 11.57 -3.57
C VAL A 321 -4.11 12.65 -2.76
N TYR A 322 -4.75 12.22 -1.69
CA TYR A 322 -5.30 13.10 -0.66
C TYR A 322 -4.58 12.85 0.66
N LEU A 323 -4.01 13.90 1.26
CA LEU A 323 -3.33 13.85 2.55
C LEU A 323 -4.07 14.75 3.52
N TYR A 324 -4.54 14.19 4.63
CA TYR A 324 -5.33 14.88 5.65
C TYR A 324 -4.62 14.84 7.00
N TYR A 325 -4.44 16.00 7.62
CA TYR A 325 -3.58 16.14 8.81
C TYR A 325 -2.22 15.48 8.58
N ASP A 326 -1.54 15.95 7.54
CA ASP A 326 -0.29 15.34 7.08
C ASP A 326 0.87 15.59 8.07
N HIS A 327 1.60 14.52 8.40
CA HIS A 327 2.79 14.56 9.25
C HIS A 327 4.09 14.55 8.42
N GLY A 328 4.10 15.29 7.30
CA GLY A 328 5.30 15.46 6.47
C GLY A 328 5.52 14.30 5.50
N SER A 329 4.47 13.87 4.80
CA SER A 329 4.57 12.87 3.75
C SER A 329 5.41 13.36 2.57
N THR A 330 6.00 12.41 1.85
CA THR A 330 6.74 12.68 0.62
C THR A 330 6.05 11.97 -0.55
N VAL A 331 5.60 12.76 -1.52
CA VAL A 331 5.00 12.30 -2.78
C VAL A 331 6.03 12.50 -3.88
N ARG A 332 6.62 11.42 -4.40
CA ARG A 332 7.75 11.52 -5.33
C ARG A 332 7.78 10.52 -6.46
N ASN A 333 8.38 10.92 -7.59
CA ASN A 333 8.59 10.07 -8.76
C ASN A 333 7.30 9.43 -9.31
N ASN A 334 6.14 10.01 -9.03
CA ASN A 334 4.87 9.44 -9.45
C ASN A 334 4.44 10.01 -10.81
N LEU A 335 3.67 9.20 -11.56
CA LEU A 335 2.93 9.64 -12.73
C LEU A 335 1.45 9.78 -12.36
N LEU A 336 0.89 10.98 -12.48
CA LEU A 336 -0.52 11.28 -12.23
C LEU A 336 -1.15 11.80 -13.52
N PHE A 337 -1.86 10.92 -14.22
CA PHE A 337 -2.32 11.16 -15.57
C PHE A 337 -3.83 10.96 -15.74
N LYS A 338 -4.54 11.91 -16.36
CA LYS A 338 -5.98 11.79 -16.67
C LYS A 338 -6.89 11.52 -15.46
N ASN A 339 -6.44 11.85 -14.26
CA ASN A 339 -7.30 11.77 -13.08
C ASN A 339 -8.37 12.87 -13.17
N ILE A 340 -9.55 12.56 -12.64
CA ILE A 340 -10.74 13.42 -12.74
C ILE A 340 -11.06 13.94 -11.36
N VAL A 341 -10.88 15.23 -11.16
CA VAL A 341 -11.37 15.90 -9.97
C VAL A 341 -12.87 16.10 -10.12
N THR A 342 -13.66 15.53 -9.21
CA THR A 342 -15.13 15.63 -9.26
C THR A 342 -15.65 16.78 -8.40
N SER A 343 -16.74 17.44 -8.82
CA SER A 343 -17.50 18.44 -8.08
C SER A 343 -18.82 17.89 -7.51
N SER A 344 -19.19 16.66 -7.88
CA SER A 344 -20.54 16.13 -7.66
C SER A 344 -20.82 15.62 -6.25
N VAL A 345 -19.82 15.65 -5.34
CA VAL A 345 -19.90 14.87 -4.10
C VAL A 345 -19.89 15.67 -2.79
N VAL A 346 -19.78 17.02 -2.72
CA VAL A 346 -19.87 17.71 -1.40
C VAL A 346 -20.67 19.02 -1.42
N PRO A 347 -21.74 19.14 -0.59
CA PRO A 347 -22.18 20.42 -0.05
C PRO A 347 -21.18 20.89 1.02
N ASP A 348 -20.67 22.12 0.92
CA ASP A 348 -19.89 22.84 1.95
C ASP A 348 -18.36 22.55 2.08
N HIS A 349 -17.69 21.97 1.07
CA HIS A 349 -16.21 21.83 1.04
C HIS A 349 -15.53 22.90 0.17
N PRO A 350 -14.19 23.13 0.28
CA PRO A 350 -13.56 24.31 -0.29
C PRO A 350 -13.79 24.32 -1.79
N ASP A 351 -14.10 25.49 -2.32
CA ASP A 351 -14.25 25.69 -3.75
C ASP A 351 -13.00 25.24 -4.54
N LEU A 352 -11.84 25.04 -3.91
CA LEU A 352 -10.58 24.68 -4.56
C LEU A 352 -10.19 23.23 -4.28
N ILE A 353 -9.86 22.50 -5.34
CA ILE A 353 -9.68 21.04 -5.31
C ILE A 353 -8.46 20.63 -6.15
N GLY A 354 -7.69 19.66 -5.65
CA GLY A 354 -6.37 19.25 -6.18
C GLY A 354 -6.34 17.86 -6.80
N VAL A 355 -5.37 17.52 -7.67
CA VAL A 355 -5.01 16.11 -8.00
C VAL A 355 -4.16 15.49 -6.89
N ILE A 356 -3.13 16.23 -6.46
CA ILE A 356 -2.48 16.07 -5.17
C ILE A 356 -3.07 17.14 -4.26
N MET A 357 -3.78 16.71 -3.22
CA MET A 357 -4.43 17.59 -2.27
C MET A 357 -3.89 17.32 -0.88
N VAL A 358 -3.42 18.38 -0.21
CA VAL A 358 -2.83 18.30 1.13
C VAL A 358 -3.55 19.28 2.04
N GLU A 359 -4.20 18.73 3.05
CA GLU A 359 -4.96 19.46 4.05
C GLU A 359 -4.24 19.35 5.41
N ILE A 360 -3.92 20.51 5.99
CA ILE A 360 -3.29 20.66 7.30
C ILE A 360 -1.93 19.94 7.36
N PRO A 361 -0.88 20.47 6.70
CA PRO A 361 0.48 19.94 6.81
C PRO A 361 1.10 20.37 8.15
N LEU A 362 1.00 19.50 9.15
CA LEU A 362 1.52 19.71 10.51
C LEU A 362 3.04 19.69 10.57
N GLU A 363 3.66 18.92 9.67
CA GLU A 363 5.10 18.86 9.47
C GLU A 363 5.41 19.14 8.01
N LYS A 364 6.68 19.48 7.72
CA LYS A 364 7.08 19.83 6.36
C LYS A 364 6.98 18.62 5.42
N GLY A 365 5.98 18.64 4.54
CA GLY A 365 5.78 17.66 3.47
C GLY A 365 6.44 18.07 2.15
N ARG A 366 6.48 17.14 1.18
CA ARG A 366 7.20 17.35 -0.09
C ARG A 366 6.48 16.70 -1.28
N ALA A 367 6.44 17.41 -2.41
CA ALA A 367 6.13 16.87 -3.73
C ALA A 367 7.37 16.99 -4.64
N LEU A 368 7.99 15.87 -4.99
CA LEU A 368 9.29 15.83 -5.66
C LEU A 368 9.26 15.01 -6.95
N ASN A 369 9.70 15.60 -8.07
CA ASN A 369 9.92 14.84 -9.30
C ASN A 369 8.69 14.03 -9.78
N ASN A 370 7.49 14.59 -9.61
CA ASN A 370 6.27 13.98 -10.14
C ASN A 370 5.98 14.53 -11.54
N VAL A 371 5.34 13.71 -12.37
CA VAL A 371 4.75 14.11 -13.64
C VAL A 371 3.24 14.11 -13.46
N ILE A 372 2.62 15.28 -13.58
CA ILE A 372 1.19 15.51 -13.37
C ILE A 372 0.63 16.08 -14.66
N ALA A 373 -0.16 15.31 -15.41
CA ALA A 373 -0.54 15.71 -16.76
C ALA A 373 -1.94 15.27 -17.20
N ASP A 374 -2.58 16.07 -18.07
CA ASP A 374 -3.92 15.81 -18.68
C ASP A 374 -5.00 15.46 -17.64
N ASN A 375 -4.84 15.89 -16.38
CA ASN A 375 -5.86 15.75 -15.35
C ASN A 375 -6.98 16.75 -15.63
N LYS A 376 -8.20 16.40 -15.25
CA LYS A 376 -9.39 17.18 -15.60
C LYS A 376 -10.24 17.40 -14.38
N THR A 377 -11.17 18.33 -14.51
CA THR A 377 -12.24 18.52 -13.56
C THR A 377 -13.58 18.43 -14.29
N ASP A 378 -14.59 17.87 -13.65
CA ASP A 378 -15.99 18.00 -14.09
C ASP A 378 -16.64 19.28 -13.54
N HIS A 379 -15.93 20.03 -12.70
CA HIS A 379 -16.39 21.30 -12.15
C HIS A 379 -16.62 22.32 -13.27
N GLN A 380 -17.76 23.03 -13.21
CA GLN A 380 -18.16 24.00 -14.25
C GLN A 380 -17.21 25.20 -14.36
N ASP A 381 -16.52 25.53 -13.26
CA ASP A 381 -15.47 26.54 -13.19
C ASP A 381 -14.09 25.86 -13.08
N PRO A 382 -13.28 25.83 -14.15
CA PRO A 382 -11.93 25.24 -14.13
C PRO A 382 -10.95 25.95 -13.18
N THR A 383 -11.23 27.19 -12.77
CA THR A 383 -10.35 27.95 -11.86
C THR A 383 -10.39 27.42 -10.42
N LYS A 384 -11.36 26.56 -10.13
CA LYS A 384 -11.53 25.79 -8.89
C LYS A 384 -10.66 24.53 -8.84
N PHE A 385 -10.08 24.12 -9.97
CA PHE A 385 -9.24 22.93 -10.08
C PHE A 385 -7.76 23.30 -10.07
N SER A 386 -6.94 22.58 -9.30
CA SER A 386 -5.48 22.66 -9.35
C SER A 386 -4.86 21.27 -9.49
N ASP A 387 -3.68 21.15 -10.09
CA ASP A 387 -2.93 19.89 -10.04
C ASP A 387 -2.36 19.63 -8.64
N ILE A 388 -1.81 20.67 -8.01
CA ILE A 388 -1.39 20.62 -6.60
C ILE A 388 -2.13 21.69 -5.81
N TYR A 389 -2.84 21.27 -4.75
CA TYR A 389 -3.48 22.17 -3.81
C TYR A 389 -3.11 21.84 -2.37
N ILE A 390 -2.66 22.85 -1.62
CA ILE A 390 -2.19 22.68 -0.25
C ILE A 390 -2.77 23.81 0.60
N TYR A 391 -3.42 23.48 1.72
CA TYR A 391 -4.02 24.48 2.60
C TYR A 391 -4.12 24.01 4.05
N SER A 392 -4.44 24.93 4.95
CA SER A 392 -4.66 24.62 6.36
C SER A 392 -5.58 25.65 7.01
N ASP A 393 -6.69 25.20 7.60
CA ASP A 393 -7.66 26.10 8.24
C ASP A 393 -7.21 26.62 9.60
N TRP A 394 -6.37 25.85 10.31
CA TRP A 394 -6.12 26.09 11.73
C TRP A 394 -4.63 26.17 12.11
N HIS A 395 -3.75 25.61 11.30
CA HIS A 395 -2.34 25.45 11.64
C HIS A 395 -1.43 26.09 10.60
N SER A 396 -0.36 26.75 11.05
CA SER A 396 0.74 27.10 10.17
C SER A 396 1.42 25.83 9.68
N GLY A 397 1.58 25.70 8.37
CA GLY A 397 2.23 24.57 7.73
C GLY A 397 3.23 25.01 6.69
N SER A 398 4.11 24.09 6.28
CA SER A 398 5.05 24.35 5.20
C SER A 398 5.15 23.17 4.25
N PHE A 399 5.44 23.44 2.99
CA PHE A 399 5.53 22.40 1.97
C PHE A 399 6.56 22.72 0.89
N GLU A 400 7.23 21.70 0.37
CA GLU A 400 8.21 21.82 -0.71
C GLU A 400 7.69 21.20 -2.01
N ILE A 401 7.70 21.95 -3.11
CA ILE A 401 7.28 21.49 -4.44
C ILE A 401 8.47 21.67 -5.38
N ILE A 402 9.17 20.58 -5.69
CA ILE A 402 10.48 20.66 -6.35
C ILE A 402 10.59 19.66 -7.52
N HIS A 403 11.12 20.11 -8.66
CA HIS A 403 11.41 19.27 -9.83
C HIS A 403 10.19 18.58 -10.46
N ASN A 404 8.97 19.10 -10.26
CA ASN A 404 7.78 18.51 -10.86
C ASN A 404 7.55 19.04 -12.27
N THR A 405 6.96 18.20 -13.13
CA THR A 405 6.42 18.59 -14.44
C THR A 405 4.90 18.54 -14.37
N ILE A 406 4.25 19.70 -14.53
CA ILE A 406 2.82 19.88 -14.30
C ILE A 406 2.18 20.51 -15.54
N VAL A 407 1.35 19.75 -16.26
CA VAL A 407 0.83 20.12 -17.58
C VAL A 407 -0.67 19.81 -17.69
N SER A 408 -1.52 20.82 -17.52
CA SER A 408 -2.97 20.62 -17.45
C SER A 408 -3.74 21.91 -17.73
N SER A 409 -5.06 21.83 -17.93
CA SER A 409 -5.92 22.97 -18.27
C SER A 409 -6.48 23.75 -17.06
N GLY A 410 -6.07 23.41 -15.83
CA GLY A 410 -6.52 24.01 -14.57
C GLY A 410 -5.58 25.07 -14.04
N ASN A 411 -5.49 25.23 -12.72
CA ASN A 411 -4.32 25.87 -12.12
C ASN A 411 -3.20 24.84 -11.92
N GLY A 412 -1.94 25.25 -11.99
CA GLY A 412 -0.83 24.32 -11.73
C GLY A 412 -0.66 24.08 -10.23
N ILE A 413 -0.28 25.11 -9.50
CA ILE A 413 -0.03 25.05 -8.05
C ILE A 413 -0.83 26.15 -7.34
N THR A 414 -1.65 25.73 -6.38
CA THR A 414 -2.39 26.66 -5.50
C THR A 414 -1.97 26.45 -4.05
N ILE A 415 -1.60 27.53 -3.37
CA ILE A 415 -1.27 27.53 -1.94
C ILE A 415 -2.33 28.31 -1.17
N GLY A 416 -3.01 27.62 -0.26
CA GLY A 416 -4.08 28.15 0.57
C GLY A 416 -3.59 28.76 1.89
N ASN A 417 -4.58 29.15 2.70
CA ASN A 417 -4.41 29.74 4.02
C ASN A 417 -3.41 28.99 4.90
N ASN A 418 -2.67 29.77 5.70
CA ASN A 418 -1.73 29.31 6.72
C ASN A 418 -0.60 28.39 6.22
N VAL A 419 -0.37 28.29 4.91
CA VAL A 419 0.71 27.49 4.34
C VAL A 419 1.76 28.37 3.69
N GLU A 420 3.03 28.09 4.00
CA GLU A 420 4.20 28.62 3.30
C GLU A 420 4.81 27.54 2.38
N ALA A 421 4.89 27.82 1.09
CA ALA A 421 5.46 26.90 0.11
C ALA A 421 6.82 27.35 -0.42
N THR A 422 7.75 26.42 -0.57
CA THR A 422 8.97 26.59 -1.38
C THR A 422 8.79 25.86 -2.70
N ILE A 423 8.83 26.59 -3.80
CA ILE A 423 8.59 26.07 -5.15
C ILE A 423 9.85 26.29 -5.99
N LEU A 424 10.53 25.20 -6.37
CA LEU A 424 11.84 25.26 -7.01
C LEU A 424 11.94 24.32 -8.22
N ASN A 425 12.48 24.82 -9.33
CA ASN A 425 12.84 24.01 -10.49
C ASN A 425 11.67 23.19 -11.07
N ASN A 426 10.45 23.73 -11.07
CA ASN A 426 9.30 23.04 -11.68
C ASN A 426 9.11 23.47 -13.14
N ILE A 427 8.37 22.66 -13.90
CA ILE A 427 7.86 23.00 -15.22
C ILE A 427 6.34 23.10 -15.11
N LEU A 428 5.77 24.26 -15.43
CA LEU A 428 4.32 24.49 -15.45
C LEU A 428 3.90 24.93 -16.85
N ALA A 429 3.00 24.16 -17.46
CA ALA A 429 2.49 24.48 -18.79
C ALA A 429 0.99 24.25 -18.97
N ASP A 430 0.41 25.03 -19.89
CA ASP A 430 -0.99 24.97 -20.35
C ASP A 430 -2.07 25.31 -19.31
N HIS A 431 -1.67 25.93 -18.18
CA HIS A 431 -2.60 26.26 -17.08
C HIS A 431 -3.37 27.56 -17.31
N VAL A 432 -4.55 27.68 -16.70
CA VAL A 432 -5.22 28.98 -16.50
C VAL A 432 -4.35 29.90 -15.64
N VAL A 433 -3.89 29.39 -14.49
CA VAL A 433 -2.88 30.08 -13.66
C VAL A 433 -1.78 29.09 -13.30
N GLY A 434 -0.52 29.43 -13.60
CA GLY A 434 0.63 28.61 -13.23
C GLY A 434 0.73 28.42 -11.71
N ILE A 435 1.06 29.49 -10.98
CA ILE A 435 1.17 29.47 -9.51
C ILE A 435 0.33 30.57 -8.90
N LYS A 436 -0.52 30.24 -7.93
CA LYS A 436 -1.26 31.26 -7.15
C LYS A 436 -1.31 30.97 -5.67
N THR A 437 -1.57 32.01 -4.89
CA THR A 437 -1.93 31.91 -3.47
C THR A 437 -3.37 32.36 -3.27
N VAL A 438 -4.03 31.79 -2.26
CA VAL A 438 -5.39 32.17 -1.85
C VAL A 438 -5.45 32.24 -0.33
N ASN A 439 -6.39 33.03 0.20
CA ASN A 439 -6.72 33.10 1.62
C ASN A 439 -5.52 33.32 2.56
N GLY A 440 -4.49 34.06 2.12
CA GLY A 440 -3.31 34.37 2.93
C GLY A 440 -2.19 33.33 2.87
N GLY A 441 -2.24 32.36 1.95
CA GLY A 441 -1.08 31.50 1.64
C GLY A 441 0.11 32.28 1.09
N SER A 442 1.31 31.73 1.25
CA SER A 442 2.55 32.34 0.75
C SER A 442 3.40 31.33 -0.04
N ALA A 443 4.14 31.84 -1.02
CA ALA A 443 5.00 31.01 -1.86
C ALA A 443 6.31 31.75 -2.18
N THR A 444 7.43 31.06 -1.96
CA THR A 444 8.75 31.45 -2.48
C THR A 444 9.05 30.62 -3.72
N VAL A 445 9.15 31.28 -4.88
CA VAL A 445 9.33 30.63 -6.18
C VAL A 445 10.71 30.96 -6.75
N SER A 446 11.42 29.97 -7.28
CA SER A 446 12.70 30.19 -7.98
C SER A 446 12.90 29.16 -9.09
N ASN A 447 13.52 29.58 -10.20
CA ASN A 447 13.98 28.71 -11.28
C ASN A 447 12.88 27.83 -11.91
N THR A 448 11.63 28.29 -11.87
CA THR A 448 10.49 27.60 -12.46
C THR A 448 10.33 27.99 -13.93
N LEU A 449 10.08 27.01 -14.78
CA LEU A 449 9.74 27.21 -16.19
C LEU A 449 8.22 27.38 -16.35
N PHE A 450 7.83 28.37 -17.14
CA PHE A 450 6.45 28.66 -17.49
C PHE A 450 6.26 28.64 -19.01
N TRP A 451 5.21 27.97 -19.49
CA TRP A 451 4.93 27.85 -20.92
C TRP A 451 3.44 27.73 -21.22
N GLN A 452 2.91 28.60 -22.08
CA GLN A 452 1.50 28.56 -22.53
C GLN A 452 0.45 28.60 -21.39
N ASN A 453 0.81 29.12 -20.22
CA ASN A 453 -0.21 29.47 -19.23
C ASN A 453 -0.95 30.74 -19.69
N THR A 454 -2.24 30.85 -19.35
CA THR A 454 -2.99 32.08 -19.57
C THR A 454 -2.47 33.20 -18.66
N ASP A 455 -2.17 32.85 -17.42
CA ASP A 455 -1.46 33.67 -16.44
C ASP A 455 -0.40 32.80 -15.75
N ASP A 456 0.85 33.25 -15.66
CA ASP A 456 1.89 32.51 -14.94
C ASP A 456 1.71 32.64 -13.42
N GLY A 457 1.06 33.70 -12.96
CA GLY A 457 0.88 34.02 -11.56
C GLY A 457 2.20 34.38 -10.86
N ILE A 458 2.52 33.71 -9.76
CA ILE A 458 3.73 33.98 -8.97
C ILE A 458 4.95 33.35 -9.65
N THR A 459 5.75 34.16 -10.33
CA THR A 459 6.93 33.70 -11.08
C THR A 459 8.22 33.67 -10.25
N GLY A 460 8.31 34.49 -9.21
CA GLY A 460 9.45 34.53 -8.29
C GLY A 460 10.77 34.96 -8.94
N SER A 461 11.88 34.35 -8.52
CA SER A 461 13.23 34.67 -9.01
C SER A 461 13.69 33.72 -10.11
N ASN A 462 14.43 34.25 -11.09
CA ASN A 462 14.96 33.51 -12.24
C ASN A 462 13.91 32.66 -13.00
N PRO A 463 12.74 33.22 -13.36
CA PRO A 463 11.76 32.46 -14.16
C PRO A 463 12.35 32.12 -15.52
N VAL A 464 12.01 30.93 -16.02
CA VAL A 464 12.40 30.46 -17.35
C VAL A 464 11.17 30.46 -18.25
N TYR A 465 11.31 31.02 -19.46
CA TYR A 465 10.23 31.03 -20.45
C TYR A 465 10.68 30.28 -21.69
N GLY A 466 9.89 29.32 -22.14
CA GLY A 466 10.18 28.59 -23.37
C GLY A 466 9.47 27.24 -23.43
N ASN A 467 9.36 26.71 -24.65
CA ASN A 467 8.78 25.40 -24.85
C ASN A 467 9.64 24.34 -24.16
N PRO A 468 9.12 23.57 -23.19
CA PRO A 468 9.87 22.52 -22.52
C PRO A 468 10.23 21.34 -23.44
N LEU A 469 9.69 21.28 -24.67
CA LEU A 469 9.89 20.20 -25.64
C LEU A 469 9.65 18.83 -24.99
N PHE A 470 8.37 18.54 -24.71
CA PHE A 470 7.95 17.18 -24.34
C PHE A 470 8.02 16.29 -25.59
N VAL A 471 9.22 15.79 -25.92
CA VAL A 471 9.49 14.89 -27.05
C VAL A 471 9.35 13.42 -26.70
#